data_AF-A0A6S7DWJ6-F1
#
_entry.id   AF-A0A6S7DWJ6-F1
#
_cell.length_a   1.000
_cell.length_b   1.000
_cell.length_c   1.000
_cell.angle_alpha   90.00
_cell.angle_beta   90.00
_cell.angle_gamma   90.00
#
_symmetry.space_group_name_H-M   'P 1'
#
loop_
_entity.id
_entity.type
_entity.pdbx_description
1 polymer ?
#
loop_
_entity_poly.entity_id
_entity_poly.type
_entity_poly.pdbx_seq_one_letter_code
_entity_poly.pdbx_strand_id
1 'polypeptide(L)'
;MSALLPKWAMGDPAMVCERLEGIKRKPPRLSRQEEAKKGLEQLFSEDHMTKDESEQLEELLMTWYHWAKAHREHLGHSRVAPGFHGVSDLDAFGDDDETDAKLNRCLAEQVDVCLNTLPVDLRAAVGISLRNKDVPNQVFRNPRCSLEEQHHRYQQAKESLLPMLRKRDMIKVIA
;
A
#
# COMPACT_ATOMS: atom_id res chain seq x y z
N MET A 1 13.17 -5.25 49.39
CA MET A 1 13.62 -3.93 49.90
C MET A 1 15.06 -3.73 49.43
N SER A 2 15.28 -3.03 48.31
CA SER A 2 16.65 -2.79 47.82
C SER A 2 17.35 -1.75 48.69
N ALA A 3 18.47 -2.13 49.29
CA ALA A 3 19.28 -1.24 50.11
C ALA A 3 19.85 -0.10 49.24
N LEU A 4 19.45 1.14 49.55
CA LEU A 4 20.05 2.35 49.01
C LEU A 4 21.49 2.44 49.53
N LEU A 5 22.46 2.43 48.61
CA LEU A 5 23.87 2.61 48.94
C LEU A 5 24.10 4.01 49.57
N PRO A 6 25.02 4.14 50.55
CA PRO A 6 25.31 5.41 51.22
C PRO A 6 25.82 6.49 50.25
N LYS A 7 25.47 7.76 50.52
CA LYS A 7 25.78 8.94 49.68
C LYS A 7 27.26 9.18 49.34
N TRP A 8 28.18 8.66 50.15
CA TRP A 8 29.63 8.77 49.93
C TRP A 8 30.18 7.76 48.93
N ALA A 9 29.42 6.71 48.61
CA ALA A 9 29.76 5.70 47.60
C ALA A 9 29.23 6.05 46.20
N MET A 10 28.60 7.22 46.06
CA MET A 10 28.08 7.74 44.80
C MET A 10 29.08 8.73 44.20
N GLY A 11 29.53 8.48 42.96
CA GLY A 11 30.24 9.49 42.16
C GLY A 11 29.41 10.76 41.99
N ASP A 12 30.03 11.81 41.44
CA ASP A 12 29.52 13.19 41.31
C ASP A 12 27.98 13.32 41.51
N PRO A 13 27.52 13.96 42.60
CA PRO A 13 26.11 13.97 42.99
C PRO A 13 25.16 14.53 41.92
N ALA A 14 25.66 15.38 41.00
CA ALA A 14 24.87 15.86 39.86
C ALA A 14 24.50 14.73 38.89
N MET A 15 25.45 13.83 38.58
CA MET A 15 25.24 12.67 37.70
C MET A 15 24.26 11.66 38.28
N VAL A 16 24.20 11.55 39.61
CA VAL A 16 23.24 10.71 40.31
C VAL A 16 21.84 11.27 40.20
N CYS A 17 21.66 12.57 40.44
CA CYS A 17 20.36 13.24 40.31
C CYS A 17 19.83 13.11 38.87
N GLU A 18 20.68 13.36 37.88
CA GLU A 18 20.34 13.21 36.46
C GLU A 18 19.94 11.77 36.11
N ARG A 19 20.65 10.78 36.66
CA ARG A 19 20.31 9.36 36.47
C ARG A 19 18.99 8.99 37.13
N LEU A 20 18.71 9.49 38.34
CA LEU A 20 17.44 9.24 39.04
C LEU A 20 16.26 9.91 38.33
N GLU A 21 16.45 11.11 37.79
CA GLU A 21 15.46 11.80 36.97
C GLU A 21 15.22 11.08 35.63
N GLY A 22 16.29 10.58 34.99
CA GLY A 22 16.19 9.76 33.78
C GLY A 22 15.43 8.44 34.02
N ILE A 23 15.57 7.82 35.19
CA ILE A 23 14.82 6.62 35.58
C ILE A 23 13.32 6.95 35.78
N LYS A 24 12.98 8.12 36.34
CA LYS A 24 11.59 8.56 36.51
C LYS A 24 10.90 8.94 35.20
N ARG A 25 11.65 9.41 34.20
CA ARG A 25 11.12 9.81 32.88
C ARG A 25 10.98 8.63 31.90
N LYS A 26 11.52 7.46 32.22
CA LYS A 26 11.45 6.31 31.32
C LYS A 26 10.01 5.76 31.33
N PRO A 27 9.32 5.71 30.18
CA PRO A 27 7.98 5.14 30.14
C PRO A 27 8.03 3.69 30.64
N PRO A 28 7.01 3.22 31.35
CA PRO A 28 6.97 1.84 31.82
C PRO A 28 7.13 0.91 30.60
N ARG A 29 8.03 -0.08 30.72
CA ARG A 29 8.14 -1.13 29.71
C ARG A 29 6.80 -1.84 29.68
N LEU A 30 6.09 -1.72 28.56
CA LEU A 30 4.84 -2.43 28.34
C LEU A 30 5.13 -3.92 28.51
N SER A 31 4.26 -4.60 29.24
CA SER A 31 4.32 -6.05 29.30
C SER A 31 4.11 -6.62 27.89
N ARG A 32 4.71 -7.78 27.59
CA ARG A 32 4.51 -8.47 26.30
C ARG A 32 3.02 -8.67 25.94
N GLN A 33 2.16 -8.73 26.97
CA GLN A 33 0.71 -8.82 26.81
C GLN A 33 0.07 -7.50 26.39
N GLU A 34 0.54 -6.35 26.90
CA GLU A 34 0.05 -5.03 26.49
C GLU A 34 0.53 -4.65 25.08
N GLU A 35 1.74 -5.06 24.70
CA GLU A 35 2.22 -4.94 23.31
C GLU A 35 1.37 -5.78 22.36
N ALA A 36 1.05 -7.03 22.76
CA ALA A 36 0.15 -7.88 21.99
C ALA A 36 -1.26 -7.29 21.90
N LYS A 37 -1.81 -6.74 23.00
CA LYS A 37 -3.11 -6.07 23.01
C LYS A 37 -3.13 -4.84 22.12
N LYS A 38 -2.10 -3.99 22.17
CA LYS A 38 -1.98 -2.84 21.26
C LYS A 38 -1.88 -3.26 19.80
N GLY A 39 -1.11 -4.31 19.50
CA GLY A 39 -1.05 -4.87 18.15
C GLY A 39 -2.41 -5.41 17.70
N LEU A 40 -3.17 -6.02 18.61
CA LEU A 40 -4.51 -6.54 18.34
C LEU A 40 -5.51 -5.39 18.12
N GLU A 41 -5.50 -4.38 18.98
CA GLU A 41 -6.34 -3.18 18.84
C GLU A 41 -6.03 -2.40 17.55
N GLN A 42 -4.77 -2.31 17.14
CA GLN A 42 -4.38 -1.77 15.83
C GLN A 42 -4.93 -2.58 14.65
N LEU A 43 -5.08 -3.90 14.79
CA LEU A 43 -5.68 -4.74 13.74
C LEU A 43 -7.20 -4.57 13.64
N PHE A 44 -7.86 -4.19 14.73
CA PHE A 44 -9.33 -4.06 14.81
C PHE A 44 -9.83 -2.61 14.84
N SER A 45 -8.95 -1.63 14.78
CA SER A 45 -9.36 -0.24 14.84
C SER A 45 -9.98 0.18 13.49
N GLU A 46 -11.13 0.84 13.55
CA GLU A 46 -12.07 1.03 12.42
C GLU A 46 -11.49 1.82 11.22
N ASP A 47 -10.38 2.53 11.42
CA ASP A 47 -9.70 3.32 10.37
C ASP A 47 -8.71 2.51 9.51
N HIS A 48 -8.48 1.25 9.84
CA HIS A 48 -7.45 0.42 9.21
C HIS A 48 -8.11 -0.38 8.09
N MET A 49 -7.56 -0.25 6.88
CA MET A 49 -7.99 -0.99 5.69
C MET A 49 -8.30 -2.45 6.04
N THR A 50 -9.55 -2.87 5.82
CA THR A 50 -9.89 -4.26 6.09
C THR A 50 -9.14 -5.16 5.10
N LYS A 51 -8.89 -6.41 5.50
CA LYS A 51 -8.17 -7.36 4.64
C LYS A 51 -8.87 -7.53 3.29
N ASP A 52 -10.20 -7.59 3.32
CA ASP A 52 -11.04 -7.76 2.15
C ASP A 52 -10.98 -6.54 1.22
N GLU A 53 -10.99 -5.33 1.78
CA GLU A 53 -10.81 -4.09 1.00
C GLU A 53 -9.40 -4.00 0.39
N SER A 54 -8.38 -4.42 1.12
CA SER A 54 -7.02 -4.51 0.58
C SER A 54 -6.96 -5.48 -0.59
N GLU A 55 -7.64 -6.63 -0.51
CA GLU A 55 -7.65 -7.64 -1.58
C GLU A 55 -8.38 -7.12 -2.82
N GLN A 56 -9.58 -6.54 -2.66
CA GLN A 56 -10.34 -5.92 -3.75
C GLN A 56 -9.54 -4.79 -4.43
N LEU A 57 -8.87 -3.95 -3.64
CA LEU A 57 -8.02 -2.88 -4.17
C LEU A 57 -6.84 -3.45 -4.96
N GLU A 58 -6.22 -4.54 -4.49
CA GLU A 58 -5.12 -5.18 -5.21
C GLU A 58 -5.57 -5.83 -6.51
N GLU A 59 -6.74 -6.45 -6.53
CA GLU A 59 -7.36 -7.01 -7.74
C GLU A 59 -7.59 -5.90 -8.78
N LEU A 60 -8.21 -4.79 -8.38
CA LEU A 60 -8.43 -3.62 -9.24
C LEU A 60 -7.11 -3.05 -9.80
N LEU A 61 -6.09 -2.95 -8.95
CA LEU A 61 -4.77 -2.48 -9.38
C LEU A 61 -4.10 -3.44 -10.37
N MET A 62 -4.31 -4.75 -10.23
CA MET A 62 -3.80 -5.73 -11.19
C MET A 62 -4.53 -5.62 -12.54
N THR A 63 -5.85 -5.46 -12.54
CA THR A 63 -6.65 -5.22 -13.76
C THR A 63 -6.16 -3.97 -14.49
N TRP A 64 -5.96 -2.86 -13.77
CA TRP A 64 -5.35 -1.65 -14.33
C TRP A 64 -3.93 -1.91 -14.86
N TYR A 65 -3.09 -2.64 -14.13
CA TYR A 65 -1.71 -2.90 -14.54
C TYR A 65 -1.64 -3.72 -15.83
N HIS A 66 -2.49 -4.73 -15.99
CA HIS A 66 -2.58 -5.52 -17.23
C HIS A 66 -3.06 -4.66 -18.40
N TRP A 67 -4.09 -3.85 -18.20
CA TRP A 67 -4.56 -2.89 -19.20
C TRP A 67 -3.46 -1.89 -19.58
N ALA A 68 -2.81 -1.26 -18.62
CA ALA A 68 -1.75 -0.27 -18.84
C ALA A 68 -0.52 -0.89 -19.51
N LYS A 69 -0.14 -2.12 -19.14
CA LYS A 69 0.94 -2.88 -19.78
C LYS A 69 0.61 -3.19 -21.24
N ALA A 70 -0.63 -3.57 -21.53
CA ALA A 70 -1.09 -3.85 -22.89
C ALA A 70 -1.21 -2.56 -23.74
N HIS A 71 -1.50 -1.43 -23.09
CA HIS A 71 -1.58 -0.11 -23.71
C HIS A 71 -0.20 0.53 -23.98
N ARG A 72 0.84 0.15 -23.22
CA ARG A 72 2.23 0.50 -23.55
C ARG A 72 2.58 -0.13 -24.88
N GLU A 73 2.87 0.72 -25.87
CA GLU A 73 3.28 0.33 -27.22
C GLU A 73 4.22 -0.86 -27.16
N HIS A 74 3.69 -2.01 -27.55
CA HIS A 74 4.52 -3.17 -27.82
C HIS A 74 5.41 -2.79 -29.01
N LEU A 75 6.56 -3.43 -29.17
CA LEU A 75 7.36 -3.37 -30.41
C LEU A 75 6.60 -3.99 -31.64
N GLY A 76 5.26 -4.04 -31.60
CA GLY A 76 4.31 -4.54 -32.59
C GLY A 76 2.89 -4.03 -32.33
N HIS A 77 1.91 -4.44 -33.16
CA HIS A 77 0.53 -3.96 -33.10
C HIS A 77 -0.34 -4.81 -32.15
N SER A 78 -0.66 -4.29 -30.96
CA SER A 78 -1.67 -4.87 -30.06
C SER A 78 -3.06 -4.33 -30.37
N ARG A 79 -4.11 -5.16 -30.22
CA ARG A 79 -5.53 -4.76 -30.40
C ARG A 79 -5.96 -3.61 -29.48
N VAL A 80 -5.26 -3.43 -28.36
CA VAL A 80 -5.50 -2.35 -27.39
C VAL A 80 -4.50 -1.21 -27.50
N ALA A 81 -3.65 -1.19 -28.53
CA ALA A 81 -2.70 -0.10 -28.73
C ALA A 81 -3.45 1.22 -29.04
N PRO A 82 -2.87 2.38 -28.69
CA PRO A 82 -3.51 3.69 -28.87
C PRO A 82 -4.04 3.93 -30.30
N GLY A 83 -3.35 3.41 -31.31
CA GLY A 83 -3.72 3.56 -32.73
C GLY A 83 -4.90 2.71 -33.22
N PHE A 84 -5.39 1.74 -32.44
CA PHE A 84 -6.56 0.92 -32.76
C PHE A 84 -7.81 1.30 -31.93
N HIS A 85 -7.78 2.44 -31.24
CA HIS A 85 -8.95 2.98 -30.55
C HIS A 85 -10.12 3.19 -31.51
N GLY A 86 -11.20 2.41 -31.32
CA GLY A 86 -12.44 2.55 -32.11
C GLY A 86 -12.50 1.67 -33.36
N VAL A 87 -11.48 0.87 -33.64
CA VAL A 87 -11.55 -0.18 -34.67
C VAL A 87 -12.28 -1.37 -34.08
N SER A 88 -13.60 -1.37 -34.21
CA SER A 88 -14.42 -2.56 -34.02
C SER A 88 -14.64 -3.14 -35.41
N ASP A 89 -14.02 -4.29 -35.70
CA ASP A 89 -14.71 -5.23 -36.57
C ASP A 89 -15.98 -5.57 -35.79
N LEU A 90 -17.20 -5.27 -36.27
CA LEU A 90 -18.41 -6.08 -36.07
C LEU A 90 -19.73 -5.27 -36.19
N ASP A 91 -20.41 -5.60 -37.28
CA ASP A 91 -21.87 -5.65 -37.46
C ASP A 91 -22.43 -7.01 -36.96
N ALA A 92 -21.83 -7.63 -35.93
CA ALA A 92 -22.31 -8.92 -35.43
C ALA A 92 -22.18 -9.02 -33.90
N PHE A 93 -23.25 -9.51 -33.30
CA PHE A 93 -23.44 -9.93 -31.90
C PHE A 93 -22.15 -9.99 -31.07
N GLY A 94 -21.98 -9.02 -30.17
CA GLY A 94 -20.82 -8.96 -29.28
C GLY A 94 -20.73 -10.22 -28.41
N ASP A 95 -19.55 -10.83 -28.43
CA ASP A 95 -19.20 -11.96 -27.56
C ASP A 95 -19.04 -11.47 -26.11
N ASP A 96 -19.27 -12.35 -25.13
CA ASP A 96 -19.21 -12.01 -23.68
C ASP A 96 -17.81 -11.48 -23.29
N ASP A 97 -16.78 -11.99 -23.97
CA ASP A 97 -15.38 -11.57 -23.85
C ASP A 97 -15.17 -10.09 -24.27
N GLU A 98 -15.93 -9.59 -25.25
CA GLU A 98 -15.81 -8.18 -25.68
C GLU A 98 -16.46 -7.23 -24.69
N THR A 99 -17.56 -7.66 -24.06
CA THR A 99 -18.19 -6.88 -22.98
C THR A 99 -17.29 -6.79 -21.77
N ASP A 100 -16.64 -7.89 -21.37
CA ASP A 100 -15.69 -7.90 -20.27
C ASP A 100 -14.46 -7.03 -20.56
N ALA A 101 -13.94 -7.06 -21.79
CA ALA A 101 -12.85 -6.19 -22.19
C ALA A 101 -13.23 -4.69 -22.10
N LYS A 102 -14.46 -4.34 -22.47
CA LYS A 102 -14.99 -2.97 -22.35
C LYS A 102 -15.17 -2.56 -20.89
N LEU A 103 -15.69 -3.45 -20.03
CA LEU A 103 -15.83 -3.19 -18.60
C LEU A 103 -14.47 -3.00 -17.92
N ASN A 104 -13.52 -3.89 -18.20
CA ASN A 104 -12.15 -3.81 -17.68
C ASN A 104 -11.44 -2.52 -18.11
N ARG A 105 -11.69 -2.06 -19.35
CA ARG A 105 -11.20 -0.76 -19.82
C ARG A 105 -11.77 0.39 -18.99
N CYS A 106 -13.09 0.46 -18.83
CA CYS A 106 -13.73 1.52 -18.06
C CYS A 106 -13.23 1.55 -16.60
N LEU A 107 -13.05 0.37 -15.99
CA LEU A 107 -12.50 0.25 -14.64
C LEU A 107 -11.04 0.73 -14.59
N ALA A 108 -10.20 0.29 -15.52
CA ALA A 108 -8.81 0.68 -15.59
C ALA A 108 -8.65 2.20 -15.78
N GLU A 109 -9.46 2.84 -16.63
CA GLU A 109 -9.44 4.28 -16.84
C GLU A 109 -9.77 5.05 -15.55
N GLN A 110 -10.75 4.58 -14.76
CA GLN A 110 -11.07 5.19 -13.46
C GLN A 110 -9.94 5.04 -12.45
N VAL A 111 -9.31 3.86 -12.39
CA VAL A 111 -8.14 3.61 -11.52
C VAL A 111 -6.96 4.49 -11.95
N ASP A 112 -6.75 4.68 -13.25
CA ASP A 112 -5.67 5.53 -13.78
C ASP A 112 -5.82 6.99 -13.31
N VAL A 113 -7.03 7.53 -13.35
CA VAL A 113 -7.32 8.87 -12.81
C VAL A 113 -6.98 8.95 -11.33
N CYS A 114 -7.30 7.92 -10.54
CA CYS A 114 -6.93 7.87 -9.12
C CYS A 114 -5.41 7.85 -8.94
N LEU A 115 -4.69 7.03 -9.71
CA LEU A 115 -3.24 6.91 -9.61
C LEU A 115 -2.51 8.18 -10.04
N ASN A 116 -3.05 8.92 -11.01
CA ASN A 116 -2.48 10.19 -11.46
C ASN A 116 -2.62 11.32 -10.42
N THR A 117 -3.55 11.20 -9.46
CA THR A 117 -3.62 12.14 -8.33
C THR A 117 -2.58 11.87 -7.23
N LEU A 118 -1.95 10.68 -7.23
CA LEU A 118 -0.94 10.35 -6.23
C LEU A 118 0.41 11.02 -6.55
N PRO A 119 1.21 11.34 -5.51
CA PRO A 119 2.61 11.71 -5.68
C PRO A 119 3.39 10.68 -6.49
N VAL A 120 4.35 11.15 -7.28
CA VAL A 120 5.17 10.32 -8.18
C VAL A 120 5.85 9.16 -7.44
N ASP A 121 6.31 9.40 -6.20
CA ASP A 121 6.94 8.38 -5.36
C ASP A 121 6.00 7.23 -5.00
N LEU A 122 4.74 7.54 -4.65
CA LEU A 122 3.73 6.54 -4.30
C LEU A 122 3.32 5.75 -5.55
N ARG A 123 3.11 6.44 -6.67
CA ARG A 123 2.80 5.81 -7.95
C ARG A 123 3.91 4.86 -8.42
N ALA A 124 5.17 5.26 -8.24
CA ALA A 124 6.31 4.39 -8.54
C ALA A 124 6.35 3.14 -7.63
N ALA A 125 6.06 3.29 -6.34
CA ALA A 125 5.99 2.17 -5.41
C ALA A 125 4.90 1.16 -5.80
N VAL A 126 3.70 1.64 -6.16
CA VAL A 126 2.59 0.81 -6.68
C VAL A 126 3.03 0.05 -7.94
N GLY A 127 3.59 0.75 -8.93
CA GLY A 127 4.02 0.12 -10.18
C GLY A 127 5.06 -0.98 -9.98
N ILE A 128 6.02 -0.80 -9.07
CA ILE A 128 7.03 -1.83 -8.78
C ILE A 128 6.41 -3.04 -8.06
N SER A 129 5.54 -2.80 -7.08
CA SER A 129 4.85 -3.87 -6.35
C SER A 129 3.99 -4.73 -7.29
N LEU A 130 3.23 -4.11 -8.19
CA LEU A 130 2.40 -4.83 -9.17
C LEU A 130 3.26 -5.60 -10.18
N ARG A 131 4.37 -5.00 -10.63
CA ARG A 131 5.32 -5.68 -11.53
C ARG A 131 5.95 -6.93 -10.88
N ASN A 132 6.26 -6.87 -9.59
CA ASN A 132 6.78 -8.02 -8.83
C ASN A 132 5.73 -9.13 -8.68
N LYS A 133 4.44 -8.78 -8.62
CA LYS A 133 3.35 -9.77 -8.58
C LYS A 133 3.10 -10.44 -9.93
N ASP A 134 3.19 -9.67 -11.03
CA ASP A 134 3.01 -10.17 -12.39
C ASP A 134 4.15 -11.10 -12.84
N VAL A 135 5.39 -10.82 -12.42
CA VAL A 135 6.58 -11.61 -12.80
C VAL A 135 7.25 -12.17 -11.55
N PRO A 136 6.83 -13.35 -11.04
CA PRO A 136 7.36 -13.91 -9.80
C PRO A 136 8.84 -14.30 -9.90
N ASN A 137 9.39 -14.43 -11.12
CA ASN A 137 10.78 -14.82 -11.37
C ASN A 137 11.77 -13.64 -11.33
N GLN A 138 11.29 -12.39 -11.20
CA GLN A 138 12.14 -11.20 -11.19
C GLN A 138 11.70 -10.23 -10.10
N VAL A 139 12.66 -9.81 -9.27
CA VAL A 139 12.42 -8.80 -8.23
C VAL A 139 12.90 -7.45 -8.73
N PHE A 140 11.95 -6.57 -9.02
CA PHE A 140 12.19 -5.18 -9.33
C PHE A 140 12.29 -4.38 -8.03
N ARG A 141 13.30 -3.52 -7.97
CA ARG A 141 13.57 -2.65 -6.83
C ARG A 141 13.94 -1.25 -7.30
N ASN A 142 13.53 -0.25 -6.54
CA ASN A 142 14.01 1.11 -6.73
C ASN A 142 15.42 1.25 -6.10
N PRO A 143 16.48 1.56 -6.87
CA PRO A 143 17.83 1.71 -6.33
C PRO A 143 17.97 2.90 -5.37
N ARG A 144 17.04 3.87 -5.41
CA ARG A 144 17.04 5.05 -4.53
C ARG A 144 16.33 4.83 -3.19
N CYS A 145 15.70 3.66 -2.99
CA CYS A 145 14.82 3.39 -1.86
C CYS A 145 15.21 2.07 -1.18
N SER A 146 15.10 2.01 0.15
CA SER A 146 15.21 0.74 0.86
C SER A 146 13.97 -0.14 0.59
N LEU A 147 14.07 -1.44 0.84
CA LEU A 147 12.92 -2.34 0.66
C LEU A 147 11.80 -1.99 1.66
N GLU A 148 12.16 -1.67 2.89
CA GLU A 148 11.22 -1.30 3.95
C GLU A 148 10.51 0.02 3.60
N GLU A 149 11.25 0.99 3.10
CA GLU A 149 10.70 2.28 2.69
C GLU A 149 9.81 2.15 1.46
N GLN A 150 10.14 1.26 0.52
CA GLN A 150 9.27 0.93 -0.60
C GLN A 150 7.96 0.30 -0.13
N HIS A 151 8.00 -0.61 0.84
CA HIS A 151 6.80 -1.22 1.41
C HIS A 151 5.94 -0.17 2.13
N HIS A 152 6.56 0.71 2.92
CA HIS A 152 5.87 1.81 3.59
C HIS A 152 5.17 2.74 2.58
N ARG A 153 5.86 3.14 1.52
CA ARG A 153 5.27 3.96 0.43
C ARG A 153 4.13 3.23 -0.26
N TYR A 154 4.22 1.91 -0.44
CA TYR A 154 3.13 1.12 -1.02
C TYR A 154 1.89 1.10 -0.11
N GLN A 155 2.06 0.91 1.21
CA GLN A 155 0.95 0.96 2.16
C GLN A 155 0.30 2.35 2.19
N GLN A 156 1.12 3.41 2.25
CA GLN A 156 0.64 4.79 2.17
C GLN A 156 -0.13 5.07 0.87
N ALA A 157 0.29 4.49 -0.26
CA ALA A 157 -0.42 4.60 -1.52
C ALA A 157 -1.80 3.94 -1.44
N LYS A 158 -1.91 2.75 -0.84
CA LYS A 158 -3.19 2.07 -0.64
C LYS A 158 -4.14 2.88 0.25
N GLU A 159 -3.63 3.40 1.36
CA GLU A 159 -4.41 4.25 2.28
C GLU A 159 -4.94 5.51 1.59
N SER A 160 -4.15 6.09 0.67
CA SER A 160 -4.57 7.25 -0.11
C SER A 160 -5.59 6.89 -1.20
N LEU A 161 -5.44 5.73 -1.83
CA LEU A 161 -6.32 5.25 -2.91
C LEU A 161 -7.69 4.82 -2.42
N LEU A 162 -7.74 4.15 -1.27
CA LEU A 162 -8.96 3.57 -0.72
C LEU A 162 -10.12 4.57 -0.59
N PRO A 163 -9.99 5.77 0.00
CA PRO A 163 -11.09 6.73 0.07
C PRO A 163 -11.50 7.26 -1.31
N MET A 164 -10.57 7.32 -2.28
CA MET A 164 -10.89 7.75 -3.64
C MET A 164 -11.66 6.71 -4.44
N LEU A 165 -11.41 5.42 -4.17
CA LEU A 165 -12.11 4.30 -4.80
C LEU A 165 -13.46 4.03 -4.12
N ARG A 166 -13.55 4.19 -2.79
CA ARG A 166 -14.85 4.14 -2.06
C ARG A 166 -15.81 5.21 -2.58
N LYS A 167 -15.35 6.44 -2.82
CA LYS A 167 -16.18 7.53 -3.38
C LYS A 167 -16.71 7.26 -4.79
N ARG A 168 -16.10 6.32 -5.51
CA ARG A 168 -16.48 5.93 -6.88
C ARG A 168 -17.23 4.59 -6.91
N ASP A 169 -17.63 4.06 -5.74
CA ASP A 169 -18.31 2.78 -5.57
C ASP A 169 -17.56 1.58 -6.20
N MET A 170 -16.24 1.68 -6.31
CA MET A 170 -15.40 0.61 -6.92
C MET A 170 -15.03 -0.49 -5.92
N ILE A 171 -15.17 -0.22 -4.61
CA ILE A 171 -14.86 -1.16 -3.53
C ILE A 171 -16.17 -1.45 -2.80
N LYS A 172 -16.50 -2.74 -2.65
CA LYS A 172 -17.67 -3.17 -1.88
C LYS A 172 -17.31 -3.13 -0.41
N VAL A 173 -17.81 -2.13 0.29
CA VAL A 173 -17.77 -2.10 1.76
C VAL A 173 -18.76 -3.16 2.24
N ILE A 174 -18.25 -4.25 2.82
CA ILE A 174 -19.08 -5.18 3.57
C ILE A 174 -19.50 -4.43 4.82
N ALA A 175 -20.75 -3.95 4.84
CA ALA A 175 -21.38 -3.34 5.99
C ALA A 175 -21.75 -4.39 7.05
#